data_AF-A0A7C4N2N1-F1
#
_entry.id   AF-A0A7C4N2N1-F1
#
_cell.length_a   1.000
_cell.length_b   1.000
_cell.length_c   1.000
_cell.angle_alpha   90.00
_cell.angle_beta   90.00
_cell.angle_gamma   90.00
#
_symmetry.space_group_name_H-M   'P 1'
#
loop_
_entity.id
_entity.type
_entity.pdbx_description
1 polymer ?
#
loop_
_entity_poly.entity_id
_entity_poly.type
_entity_poly.pdbx_seq_one_letter_code
_entity_poly.pdbx_strand_id
1 'polypeptide(L)'
;ELGRVLLDKYKGRASELVAGSRGSAIQLVRMLAADFSSFRDRATYHGQDVFFYKRAQLFASDLHGALGGKGLGSFGDIGQLTVFADYKLPQVLRHVGVLEYVPGLAEKVNRMIELEPGSEEEVEIRANTLWAGELIRQEMKRLGREVSAREIDWLLWNMGQEERFRAKPYHRTVTTFY
;
A
#
# COMPACT_ATOMS: atom_id res chain seq x y z
N GLU A 1 0.22 -1.32 -21.50
CA GLU A 1 -0.60 -2.38 -20.86
C GLU A 1 -2.07 -1.98 -20.74
N LEU A 2 -2.39 -0.95 -19.94
CA LEU A 2 -3.77 -0.59 -19.56
C LEU A 2 -4.79 -0.58 -20.71
N GLY A 3 -4.54 0.19 -21.77
CA GLY A 3 -5.50 0.32 -22.88
C GLY A 3 -5.82 -1.00 -23.58
N ARG A 4 -4.81 -1.86 -23.78
CA ARG A 4 -5.00 -3.20 -24.36
C ARG A 4 -5.89 -4.07 -23.49
N VAL A 5 -5.56 -4.18 -22.20
CA VAL A 5 -6.34 -4.98 -21.24
C VAL A 5 -7.78 -4.49 -21.12
N LEU A 6 -8.00 -3.16 -21.12
CA LEU A 6 -9.35 -2.60 -21.08
C LEU A 6 -10.16 -2.95 -22.34
N LEU A 7 -9.56 -2.86 -23.53
CA LEU A 7 -10.23 -3.25 -24.77
C LEU A 7 -10.59 -4.75 -24.76
N ASP A 8 -9.64 -5.60 -24.40
CA ASP A 8 -9.77 -7.05 -24.47
C ASP A 8 -10.78 -7.61 -23.44
N LYS A 9 -10.77 -7.10 -22.21
CA LYS A 9 -11.52 -7.67 -21.08
C LYS A 9 -12.69 -6.83 -20.59
N TYR A 10 -12.67 -5.52 -20.86
CA TYR A 10 -13.56 -4.55 -20.22
C TYR A 10 -14.27 -3.63 -21.22
N LYS A 11 -14.39 -4.05 -22.49
CA LYS A 11 -15.07 -3.29 -23.57
C LYS A 11 -14.53 -1.86 -23.73
N GLY A 12 -13.24 -1.66 -23.43
CA GLY A 12 -12.58 -0.35 -23.45
C GLY A 12 -12.98 0.59 -22.30
N ARG A 13 -13.75 0.14 -21.30
CA ARG A 13 -14.30 1.01 -20.24
C ARG A 13 -13.83 0.58 -18.85
N ALA A 14 -13.11 1.48 -18.16
CA ALA A 14 -12.68 1.23 -16.77
C ALA A 14 -13.86 1.04 -15.80
N SER A 15 -15.03 1.60 -16.09
CA SER A 15 -16.24 1.36 -15.30
C SER A 15 -16.67 -0.11 -15.31
N GLU A 16 -16.42 -0.86 -16.39
CA GLU A 16 -16.74 -2.29 -16.47
C GLU A 16 -15.79 -3.13 -15.59
N LEU A 17 -14.52 -2.73 -15.52
CA LEU A 17 -13.56 -3.31 -14.57
C LEU A 17 -14.04 -3.14 -13.13
N VAL A 18 -14.44 -1.93 -12.75
CA VAL A 18 -14.94 -1.66 -11.40
C VAL A 18 -16.27 -2.39 -11.15
N ALA A 19 -17.22 -2.31 -12.08
CA ALA A 19 -18.51 -3.00 -11.95
C ALA A 19 -18.35 -4.52 -11.82
N GLY A 20 -17.35 -5.11 -12.49
CA GLY A 20 -17.01 -6.52 -12.38
C GLY A 20 -16.61 -6.97 -10.96
N SER A 21 -16.17 -6.04 -10.10
CA SER A 21 -15.89 -6.32 -8.68
C SER A 21 -17.13 -6.53 -7.82
N ARG A 22 -18.32 -6.18 -8.34
CA ARG A 22 -19.62 -6.33 -7.66
C ARG A 22 -19.66 -5.68 -6.26
N GLY A 23 -19.00 -4.52 -6.12
CA GLY A 23 -18.97 -3.79 -4.85
C GLY A 23 -18.06 -4.40 -3.79
N SER A 24 -17.05 -5.18 -4.20
CA SER A 24 -15.97 -5.65 -3.32
C SER A 24 -14.64 -5.02 -3.71
N ALA A 25 -14.05 -4.26 -2.79
CA ALA A 25 -12.70 -3.71 -2.91
C ALA A 25 -11.66 -4.83 -3.02
N ILE A 26 -11.81 -5.91 -2.25
CA ILE A 26 -10.90 -7.07 -2.30
C ILE A 26 -10.96 -7.75 -3.68
N GLN A 27 -12.17 -7.91 -4.24
CA GLN A 27 -12.32 -8.46 -5.58
C GLN A 27 -11.72 -7.53 -6.64
N LEU A 28 -11.91 -6.22 -6.52
CA LEU A 28 -11.29 -5.25 -7.42
C LEU A 28 -9.76 -5.32 -7.38
N VAL A 29 -9.17 -5.42 -6.18
CA VAL A 29 -7.73 -5.60 -5.98
C VAL A 29 -7.22 -6.85 -6.69
N ARG A 30 -7.91 -7.98 -6.51
CA ARG A 30 -7.56 -9.26 -7.14
C ARG A 30 -7.66 -9.20 -8.67
N MET A 31 -8.73 -8.58 -9.19
CA MET A 31 -8.91 -8.39 -10.63
C MET A 31 -7.79 -7.52 -11.23
N LEU A 32 -7.43 -6.42 -10.56
CA LEU A 32 -6.32 -5.56 -10.96
C LEU A 32 -5.00 -6.33 -11.00
N ALA A 33 -4.66 -7.06 -9.93
CA ALA A 33 -3.41 -7.83 -9.87
C ALA A 33 -3.36 -9.01 -10.87
N ALA A 34 -4.51 -9.62 -11.18
CA ALA A 34 -4.61 -10.69 -12.16
C ALA A 34 -4.39 -10.15 -13.58
N ASP A 35 -5.05 -9.05 -13.92
CA ASP A 35 -5.15 -8.58 -15.30
C ASP A 35 -4.08 -7.58 -15.71
N PHE A 36 -3.47 -6.87 -14.76
CA PHE A 36 -2.46 -5.85 -15.01
C PHE A 36 -1.17 -6.20 -14.25
N SER A 37 -0.09 -6.51 -14.96
CA SER A 37 1.22 -6.77 -14.38
C SER A 37 1.72 -5.57 -13.56
N SER A 38 1.39 -4.35 -13.96
CA SER A 38 1.71 -3.13 -13.22
C SER A 38 1.01 -2.99 -11.84
N PHE A 39 -0.02 -3.81 -11.58
CA PHE A 39 -0.71 -3.90 -10.28
C PHE A 39 -0.36 -5.19 -9.51
N ARG A 40 0.40 -6.12 -10.12
CA ARG A 40 0.77 -7.40 -9.55
C ARG A 40 1.99 -7.29 -8.62
N ASP A 41 1.83 -6.48 -7.58
CA ASP A 41 2.83 -6.21 -6.56
C ASP A 41 2.94 -7.39 -5.56
N ARG A 42 3.89 -8.28 -5.86
CA ARG A 42 4.22 -9.51 -5.13
C ARG A 42 5.75 -9.68 -5.08
N ALA A 43 6.24 -10.23 -3.98
CA ALA A 43 7.63 -10.64 -3.81
C ALA A 43 7.72 -12.10 -3.31
N THR A 44 8.94 -12.63 -3.23
CA THR A 44 9.23 -13.93 -2.64
C THR A 44 10.18 -13.74 -1.46
N TYR A 45 9.79 -14.21 -0.29
CA TYR A 45 10.57 -14.12 0.95
C TYR A 45 10.74 -15.52 1.53
N HIS A 46 11.99 -16.00 1.62
CA HIS A 46 12.32 -17.37 2.05
C HIS A 46 11.45 -18.47 1.40
N GLY A 47 11.19 -18.35 0.10
CA GLY A 47 10.39 -19.30 -0.67
C GLY A 47 8.87 -19.17 -0.51
N GLN A 48 8.40 -18.19 0.26
CA GLN A 48 6.98 -17.88 0.41
C GLN A 48 6.59 -16.62 -0.36
N ASP A 49 5.37 -16.61 -0.88
CA ASP A 49 4.84 -15.45 -1.58
C ASP A 49 4.33 -14.40 -0.61
N VAL A 50 4.78 -13.17 -0.81
CA VAL A 50 4.32 -11.99 -0.08
C VAL A 50 3.57 -11.09 -1.05
N PHE A 51 2.36 -10.68 -0.68
CA PHE A 51 1.46 -9.89 -1.53
C PHE A 51 1.21 -8.52 -0.91
N PHE A 52 1.65 -7.47 -1.59
CA PHE A 52 1.45 -6.09 -1.12
C PHE A 52 0.28 -5.42 -1.84
N TYR A 53 0.17 -5.62 -3.15
CA TYR A 53 -0.90 -5.06 -4.00
C TYR A 53 -1.13 -3.56 -3.78
N LYS A 54 -0.08 -2.79 -3.47
CA LYS A 54 -0.16 -1.41 -2.97
C LYS A 54 -1.02 -0.54 -3.88
N ARG A 55 -0.67 -0.47 -5.18
CA ARG A 55 -1.41 0.33 -6.17
C ARG A 55 -2.85 -0.15 -6.39
N ALA A 56 -3.09 -1.44 -6.27
CA ALA A 56 -4.43 -2.00 -6.44
C ALA A 56 -5.33 -1.63 -5.25
N GLN A 57 -4.79 -1.72 -4.03
CA GLN A 57 -5.49 -1.29 -2.82
C GLN A 57 -5.75 0.23 -2.85
N LEU A 58 -4.73 1.02 -3.23
CA LEU A 58 -4.86 2.47 -3.38
C LEU A 58 -5.95 2.84 -4.40
N PHE A 59 -6.00 2.17 -5.56
CA PHE A 59 -7.04 2.42 -6.57
C PHE A 59 -8.46 2.22 -6.01
N ALA A 60 -8.70 1.14 -5.27
CA ALA A 60 -10.00 0.90 -4.64
C ALA A 60 -10.34 1.96 -3.58
N SER A 61 -9.34 2.36 -2.78
CA SER A 61 -9.47 3.41 -1.76
C SER A 61 -9.78 4.78 -2.36
N ASP A 62 -9.04 5.19 -3.39
CA ASP A 62 -9.21 6.47 -4.07
C ASP A 62 -10.59 6.55 -4.73
N LEU A 63 -11.04 5.48 -5.38
CA LEU A 63 -12.36 5.43 -5.99
C LEU A 63 -13.48 5.53 -4.95
N HIS A 64 -13.32 4.83 -3.81
CA HIS A 64 -14.26 4.94 -2.69
C HIS A 64 -14.35 6.36 -2.16
N GLY A 65 -13.20 7.01 -1.91
CA GLY A 65 -13.14 8.37 -1.40
C GLY A 65 -13.71 9.39 -2.38
N ALA A 66 -13.28 9.34 -3.65
CA ALA A 66 -13.68 10.29 -4.69
C ALA A 66 -15.19 10.24 -4.99
N LEU A 67 -15.82 9.06 -4.85
CA LEU A 67 -17.25 8.87 -5.09
C LEU A 67 -18.08 8.86 -3.80
N GLY A 68 -17.48 9.19 -2.65
CA GLY A 68 -18.16 9.23 -1.35
C GLY A 68 -18.81 7.91 -0.97
N GLY A 69 -18.21 6.78 -1.35
CA GLY A 69 -18.73 5.44 -1.08
C GLY A 69 -20.01 5.06 -1.85
N LYS A 70 -20.34 5.78 -2.93
CA LYS A 70 -21.57 5.58 -3.72
C LYS A 70 -21.26 5.08 -5.13
N GLY A 71 -22.25 4.46 -5.77
CA GLY A 71 -22.13 3.95 -7.14
C GLY A 71 -20.93 3.01 -7.29
N LEU A 72 -20.04 3.33 -8.23
CA LEU A 72 -18.82 2.56 -8.49
C LEU A 72 -17.81 2.57 -7.33
N GLY A 73 -17.92 3.51 -6.38
CA GLY A 73 -17.09 3.54 -5.17
C GLY A 73 -17.73 2.81 -3.99
N SER A 74 -18.92 2.22 -4.15
CA SER A 74 -19.61 1.53 -3.06
C SER A 74 -19.02 0.13 -2.85
N PHE A 75 -18.13 0.02 -1.87
CA PHE A 75 -17.46 -1.22 -1.51
C PHE A 75 -17.86 -1.67 -0.11
N GLY A 76 -18.46 -2.86 0.01
CA GLY A 76 -18.94 -3.39 1.30
C GLY A 76 -17.81 -3.86 2.23
N ASP A 77 -16.63 -4.14 1.68
CA ASP A 77 -15.46 -4.67 2.37
C ASP A 77 -14.26 -3.71 2.33
N ILE A 78 -14.49 -2.41 2.11
CA ILE A 78 -13.41 -1.41 2.04
C ILE A 78 -12.54 -1.36 3.30
N GLY A 79 -13.10 -1.74 4.45
CA GLY A 79 -12.38 -1.83 5.73
C GLY A 79 -11.41 -3.00 5.82
N GLN A 80 -11.39 -3.92 4.86
CA GLN A 80 -10.42 -5.03 4.78
C GLN A 80 -9.11 -4.64 4.08
N LEU A 81 -9.04 -3.45 3.47
CA LEU A 81 -7.78 -2.92 2.95
C LEU A 81 -6.81 -2.62 4.10
N THR A 82 -5.52 -2.75 3.82
CA THR A 82 -4.45 -2.42 4.76
C THR A 82 -3.98 -0.98 4.59
N VAL A 83 -3.00 -0.55 5.39
CA VAL A 83 -2.16 0.58 4.98
C VAL A 83 -1.44 0.22 3.67
N PHE A 84 -1.05 1.22 2.87
CA PHE A 84 -0.47 1.00 1.56
C PHE A 84 1.06 1.04 1.69
N ALA A 85 1.70 -0.13 1.68
CA ALA A 85 3.14 -0.28 1.90
C ALA A 85 3.99 0.38 0.79
N ASP A 86 4.25 1.67 0.96
CA ASP A 86 5.08 2.53 0.13
C ASP A 86 6.39 2.90 0.84
N TYR A 87 7.09 3.93 0.33
CA TYR A 87 8.34 4.43 0.92
C TYR A 87 8.16 5.50 2.00
N LYS A 88 6.99 6.15 2.07
CA LYS A 88 6.72 7.27 2.99
C LYS A 88 6.27 6.83 4.36
N LEU A 89 5.38 5.85 4.44
CA LEU A 89 4.95 5.29 5.73
C LEU A 89 6.13 4.76 6.56
N PRO A 90 7.03 3.90 6.04
CA PRO A 90 8.19 3.44 6.82
C PRO A 90 9.13 4.56 7.22
N GLN A 91 9.24 5.64 6.43
CA GLN A 91 10.02 6.82 6.81
C GLN A 91 9.51 7.44 8.11
N VAL A 92 8.20 7.69 8.17
CA VAL A 92 7.56 8.27 9.35
C VAL A 92 7.66 7.33 10.54
N LEU A 93 7.34 6.05 10.35
CA LEU A 93 7.40 5.05 11.41
C LEU A 93 8.82 4.89 11.98
N ARG A 94 9.86 4.97 11.14
CA ARG A 94 11.27 4.97 11.55
C ARG A 94 11.67 6.27 12.26
N HIS A 95 11.11 7.40 11.85
CA HIS A 95 11.36 8.69 12.49
C HIS A 95 10.82 8.69 13.93
N VAL A 96 9.59 8.21 14.14
CA VAL A 96 8.93 8.19 15.47
C VAL A 96 9.35 7.01 16.36
N GLY A 97 10.24 6.13 15.88
CA GLY A 97 10.77 5.00 16.65
C GLY A 97 9.87 3.76 16.71
N VAL A 98 8.87 3.66 15.82
CA VAL A 98 8.05 2.44 15.67
C VAL A 98 8.80 1.38 14.87
N LEU A 99 9.53 1.80 13.83
CA LEU A 99 10.43 0.90 13.09
C LEU A 99 11.88 1.19 13.47
N GLU A 100 12.63 0.12 13.76
CA GLU A 100 14.08 0.13 13.95
C GLU A 100 14.72 -0.81 12.94
N TYR A 101 15.76 -0.33 12.25
CA TYR A 101 16.47 -1.12 11.25
C TYR A 101 17.78 -1.61 11.85
N VAL A 102 18.16 -2.84 11.50
CA VAL A 102 19.51 -3.35 11.80
C VAL A 102 20.58 -2.41 11.23
N PRO A 103 21.78 -2.31 11.84
CA PRO A 103 22.77 -1.29 11.49
C PRO A 103 23.10 -1.21 9.99
N GLY A 104 23.24 -2.35 9.31
CA GLY A 104 23.53 -2.40 7.87
C GLY A 104 22.43 -1.79 7.00
N LEU A 105 21.17 -2.13 7.29
CA LEU A 105 20.02 -1.58 6.57
C LEU A 105 19.83 -0.09 6.88
N ALA A 106 20.01 0.30 8.15
CA ALA A 106 19.95 1.70 8.57
C ALA A 106 20.96 2.55 7.80
N GLU A 107 22.19 2.08 7.65
CA GLU A 107 23.27 2.76 6.94
C GLU A 107 22.96 2.90 5.43
N LYS A 108 22.48 1.83 4.78
CA LYS A 108 22.05 1.87 3.38
C LYS A 108 20.98 2.94 3.15
N VAL A 109 19.93 2.93 3.97
CA VAL A 109 18.83 3.90 3.86
C VAL A 109 19.33 5.32 4.15
N ASN A 110 20.15 5.52 5.18
CA ASN A 110 20.73 6.83 5.53
C ASN A 110 21.58 7.41 4.40
N ARG A 111 22.35 6.57 3.72
CA ARG A 111 23.17 6.95 2.56
C ARG A 111 22.39 6.99 1.26
N MET A 112 21.07 6.77 1.29
CA MET A 112 20.20 6.73 0.12
C MET A 112 20.66 5.72 -0.93
N ILE A 113 21.28 4.62 -0.49
CA ILE A 113 21.63 3.49 -1.34
C ILE A 113 20.33 2.79 -1.74
N GLU A 114 20.20 2.48 -3.03
CA GLU A 114 19.02 1.81 -3.57
C GLU A 114 18.98 0.36 -3.10
N LEU A 115 17.80 -0.07 -2.67
CA LEU A 115 17.47 -1.46 -2.38
C LEU A 115 16.82 -2.06 -3.62
N GLU A 116 17.30 -3.24 -4.01
CA GLU A 116 16.74 -3.97 -5.15
C GLU A 116 15.26 -4.32 -4.88
N PRO A 117 14.36 -4.13 -5.87
CA PRO A 117 12.96 -4.54 -5.73
C PRO A 117 12.84 -6.03 -5.41
N GLY A 118 12.09 -6.39 -4.36
CA GLY A 118 11.94 -7.77 -3.93
C GLY A 118 13.14 -8.33 -3.17
N SER A 119 14.15 -7.52 -2.86
CA SER A 119 15.20 -7.90 -1.91
C SER A 119 14.63 -8.11 -0.51
N GLU A 120 15.31 -8.93 0.30
CA GLU A 120 14.92 -9.21 1.68
C GLU A 120 14.68 -7.91 2.47
N GLU A 121 15.61 -6.96 2.37
CA GLU A 121 15.53 -5.65 3.04
C GLU A 121 14.33 -4.81 2.59
N GLU A 122 14.03 -4.76 1.27
CA GLU A 122 12.85 -4.03 0.77
C GLU A 122 11.55 -4.68 1.21
N VAL A 123 11.46 -6.00 1.11
CA VAL A 123 10.27 -6.77 1.51
C VAL A 123 10.02 -6.64 3.02
N GLU A 124 11.06 -6.71 3.84
CA GLU A 124 10.95 -6.56 5.29
C GLU A 124 10.47 -5.18 5.69
N ILE A 125 11.00 -4.11 5.09
CA ILE A 125 10.54 -2.75 5.37
C ILE A 125 9.03 -2.64 5.07
N ARG A 126 8.60 -3.13 3.91
CA ARG A 126 7.20 -3.02 3.48
C ARG A 126 6.27 -3.91 4.30
N ALA A 127 6.66 -5.14 4.60
CA ALA A 127 5.87 -6.06 5.41
C ALA A 127 5.72 -5.56 6.86
N ASN A 128 6.80 -5.06 7.47
CA ASN A 128 6.74 -4.45 8.80
C ASN A 128 5.92 -3.16 8.81
N THR A 129 5.89 -2.40 7.71
CA THR A 129 5.00 -1.24 7.58
C THR A 129 3.52 -1.65 7.66
N LEU A 130 3.13 -2.73 6.97
CA LEU A 130 1.75 -3.25 7.04
C LEU A 130 1.39 -3.64 8.48
N TRP A 131 2.27 -4.37 9.15
CA TRP A 131 2.06 -4.80 10.53
C TRP A 131 2.04 -3.64 11.51
N ALA A 132 2.93 -2.65 11.37
CA ALA A 132 2.92 -1.45 12.19
C ALA A 132 1.57 -0.70 12.07
N GLY A 133 1.05 -0.56 10.84
CA GLY A 133 -0.28 0.02 10.61
C GLY A 133 -1.41 -0.75 11.30
N GLU A 134 -1.39 -2.09 11.21
CA GLU A 134 -2.38 -2.95 11.86
C GLU A 134 -2.28 -2.90 13.39
N LEU A 135 -1.07 -2.90 13.95
CA LEU A 135 -0.85 -2.77 15.40
C LEU A 135 -1.33 -1.42 15.93
N ILE A 136 -1.06 -0.32 15.21
CA ILE A 136 -1.62 1.00 15.53
C ILE A 136 -3.15 0.95 15.54
N ARG A 137 -3.77 0.30 14.54
CA ARG A 137 -5.23 0.16 14.44
C ARG A 137 -5.81 -0.59 15.62
N GLN A 138 -5.18 -1.70 16.02
CA GLN A 138 -5.59 -2.50 17.18
C GLN A 138 -5.48 -1.69 18.48
N GLU A 139 -4.41 -0.93 18.64
CA GLU A 139 -4.20 -0.09 19.81
C GLU A 139 -5.22 1.06 19.89
N MET A 140 -5.53 1.71 18.76
CA MET A 140 -6.60 2.71 18.70
C MET A 140 -7.95 2.13 19.12
N LYS A 141 -8.26 0.91 18.65
CA LYS A 141 -9.48 0.20 19.07
C LYS A 141 -9.49 -0.10 20.57
N ARG A 142 -8.35 -0.52 21.14
CA ARG A 142 -8.20 -0.73 22.60
C ARG A 142 -8.46 0.55 23.39
N LEU A 143 -8.09 1.70 22.84
CA LEU A 143 -8.35 3.03 23.39
C LEU A 143 -9.77 3.56 23.11
N GLY A 144 -10.67 2.73 22.56
CA GLY A 144 -12.06 3.09 22.27
C GLY A 144 -12.23 3.97 21.03
N ARG A 145 -11.24 4.01 20.13
CA ARG A 145 -11.29 4.76 18.87
C ARG A 145 -11.34 3.80 17.70
N GLU A 146 -12.41 3.85 16.92
CA GLU A 146 -12.47 3.12 15.66
C GLU A 146 -11.80 3.94 14.56
N VAL A 147 -10.70 3.41 14.04
CA VAL A 147 -9.94 4.00 12.93
C VAL A 147 -9.68 2.90 11.91
N SER A 148 -9.88 3.19 10.63
CA SER A 148 -9.57 2.29 9.54
C SER A 148 -8.08 2.33 9.18
N ALA A 149 -7.57 1.26 8.56
CA ALA A 149 -6.19 1.26 8.07
C ALA A 149 -5.93 2.37 7.05
N ARG A 150 -6.94 2.74 6.26
CA ARG A 150 -6.86 3.85 5.28
C ARG A 150 -6.70 5.21 5.95
N GLU A 151 -7.35 5.45 7.09
CA GLU A 151 -7.18 6.68 7.84
C GLU A 151 -5.79 6.76 8.49
N ILE A 152 -5.27 5.64 8.99
CA ILE A 152 -3.89 5.55 9.50
C ILE A 152 -2.90 5.84 8.37
N ASP A 153 -3.11 5.24 7.20
CA ASP A 153 -2.31 5.47 5.99
C ASP A 153 -2.29 6.97 5.63
N TRP A 154 -3.47 7.58 5.51
CA TRP A 154 -3.60 9.00 5.18
C TRP A 154 -2.90 9.90 6.20
N LEU A 155 -3.01 9.60 7.50
CA LEU A 155 -2.32 10.33 8.56
C LEU A 155 -0.80 10.21 8.42
N LEU A 156 -0.27 8.99 8.30
CA LEU A 156 1.17 8.75 8.16
C LEU A 156 1.72 9.37 6.88
N TRP A 157 0.99 9.27 5.77
CA TRP A 157 1.40 9.86 4.50
C TRP A 157 1.49 11.39 4.59
N ASN A 158 0.51 12.05 5.20
CA ASN A 158 0.54 13.50 5.42
C ASN A 158 1.66 13.94 6.37
N MET A 159 1.89 13.19 7.45
CA MET A 159 3.06 13.41 8.32
C MET A 159 4.35 13.36 7.50
N GLY A 160 4.50 12.40 6.58
CA GLY A 160 5.67 12.27 5.71
C GLY A 160 5.91 13.45 4.76
N GLN A 161 4.98 14.40 4.65
CA GLN A 161 5.14 15.65 3.92
C GLN A 161 5.75 16.78 4.75
N GLU A 162 5.65 16.72 6.08
CA GLU A 162 6.21 17.74 6.96
C GLU A 162 7.73 17.57 7.09
N GLU A 163 8.47 18.69 7.16
CA GLU A 163 9.93 18.69 7.20
C GLU A 163 10.50 17.92 8.40
N ARG A 164 9.83 17.97 9.56
CA ARG A 164 10.27 17.27 10.76
C ARG A 164 10.44 15.76 10.56
N PHE A 165 9.56 15.12 9.77
CA PHE A 165 9.62 13.68 9.51
C PHE A 165 10.60 13.31 8.39
N ARG A 166 11.21 14.30 7.71
CA ARG A 166 12.21 14.09 6.65
C ARG A 166 13.64 13.98 7.17
N ALA A 167 13.87 14.20 8.47
CA ALA A 167 15.18 14.08 9.11
C ALA A 167 15.84 12.70 8.92
N LYS A 168 15.04 11.62 8.83
CA LYS A 168 15.52 10.31 8.38
C LYS A 168 15.03 10.08 6.94
N PRO A 169 15.89 9.67 6.00
CA PRO A 169 15.46 9.38 4.62
C PRO A 169 14.60 8.11 4.56
N TYR A 170 13.77 8.04 3.51
CA TYR A 170 13.06 6.82 3.12
C TYR A 170 13.99 5.84 2.38
N HIS A 171 13.62 4.56 2.34
CA HIS A 171 14.30 3.59 1.50
C HIS A 171 14.05 3.90 0.03
N ARG A 172 15.05 3.72 -0.83
CA ARG A 172 14.92 3.94 -2.28
C ARG A 172 14.86 2.61 -2.99
N THR A 173 13.87 2.43 -3.84
CA THR A 173 13.70 1.25 -4.67
C THR A 173 13.10 1.70 -5.99
N VAL A 174 13.75 1.37 -7.10
CA VAL A 174 13.24 1.71 -8.44
C VAL A 174 12.26 0.63 -8.88
N THR A 175 10.96 0.92 -8.78
CA THR A 175 9.90 -0.06 -9.07
C THR A 175 8.67 0.61 -9.67
N THR A 176 7.81 -0.17 -10.33
CA THR A 176 6.51 0.29 -10.80
C THR A 176 5.41 0.20 -9.74
N PHE A 177 5.69 -0.40 -8.58
CA PHE A 177 4.68 -0.73 -7.57
C PHE A 177 4.37 0.38 -6.58
N TYR A 178 5.23 1.40 -6.42
CA TYR A 178 4.98 2.52 -5.52
C TYR A 178 5.87 3.72 -5.82
#